data_AF-A0A1R3HYY5-F1
#
_entry.id   AF-A0A1R3HYY5-F1
#
_cell.length_a   1.000
_cell.length_b   1.000
_cell.length_c   1.000
_cell.angle_alpha   90.00
_cell.angle_beta   90.00
_cell.angle_gamma   90.00
#
_symmetry.space_group_name_H-M   'P 1'
#
loop_
_entity.id
_entity.type
_entity.pdbx_description
1 polymer ?
#
loop_
_entity_poly.entity_id
_entity_poly.type
_entity_poly.pdbx_seq_one_letter_code
_entity_poly.pdbx_strand_id
1 'polypeptide(L)'
;MLASTVSLSTSLLSPLPPKPGCCTSRKLVARIGVEKPARLKTMVVGCKKENEEVGFQVSERLYLGMDFGCCTSSNLVARIGVEKPARLKTMVVGCKKENQEVGFQVGERLYLGMDFGTSGARFALIDKQGTIHAEGKREYPQFLNCMPDILYFNFVHEQEENGACLYHSSKCLYPAIVMMLFPLPRKREERMDWPLSWKTTLFSLLEDVPIHLRPLISSISLDGTSATTLIIDSNTGEPLARPYLYNESCPDALPLVKSIAPVNHTVCSGSSTLCKLVSWWNKDNSDKKSAILLHQADWLLWLLHGQLGVSDYNNALKVGYDPELDSYPAWLLSQPYSRLLPMVKAPGTSIGHLTEDIKTQFGFPEDCVVCTGTTDSIAAFLAARATKPGKAVTSLGSTLAIKLLSTTRIEDARYGVYSHRLDDKWLVGGASNTGGAVLKEIFTDEQLEKLSEHINPMEASPLDYYPLKSVGERFPVADPKMEPRLHPRPESDVAYLYVSWNRLPAKAYILLKDLGATQVDEVFTAGGGAKNDKWTKIRERILGLPVSRATQTEAAYGAALLALKGAQIPIELNG
;
A
#
# COMPACT_ATOMS: atom_id res chain seq x y z
N MET A 1 -39.34 -18.72 -28.40
CA MET A 1 -40.52 -19.52 -28.05
C MET A 1 -40.34 -20.12 -26.67
N LEU A 2 -41.47 -20.36 -25.99
CA LEU A 2 -41.68 -20.75 -24.59
C LEU A 2 -41.50 -19.62 -23.57
N ALA A 3 -42.55 -18.78 -23.54
CA ALA A 3 -42.92 -17.99 -22.38
C ALA A 3 -43.60 -18.90 -21.34
N SER A 4 -43.30 -18.70 -20.07
CA SER A 4 -44.08 -19.24 -18.95
C SER A 4 -44.68 -18.09 -18.15
N THR A 5 -46.01 -18.01 -18.26
CA THR A 5 -46.93 -17.16 -17.50
C THR A 5 -46.97 -17.61 -16.05
N VAL A 6 -46.93 -16.66 -15.10
CA VAL A 6 -47.27 -16.90 -13.69
C VAL A 6 -48.44 -15.98 -13.33
N SER A 7 -49.55 -16.58 -12.92
CA SER A 7 -50.75 -15.88 -12.44
C SER A 7 -50.60 -15.50 -10.96
N LEU A 8 -51.05 -14.29 -10.61
CA LEU A 8 -51.22 -13.84 -9.24
C LEU A 8 -52.70 -13.98 -8.89
N SER A 9 -53.04 -14.81 -7.90
CA SER A 9 -54.37 -14.82 -7.29
C SER A 9 -54.35 -14.00 -5.99
N THR A 10 -55.18 -12.97 -5.93
CA THR A 10 -55.49 -12.20 -4.73
C THR A 10 -56.81 -12.71 -4.15
N SER A 11 -56.80 -13.27 -2.94
CA SER A 11 -58.02 -13.48 -2.15
C SER A 11 -58.23 -12.31 -1.19
N LEU A 12 -59.28 -11.54 -1.44
CA LEU A 12 -59.85 -10.55 -0.53
C LEU A 12 -60.69 -11.28 0.52
N LEU A 13 -60.39 -11.09 1.81
CA LEU A 13 -61.32 -11.41 2.90
C LEU A 13 -61.94 -10.10 3.41
N SER A 14 -63.27 -10.09 3.43
CA SER A 14 -64.15 -8.98 3.80
C SER A 14 -64.02 -8.57 5.28
N PRO A 15 -64.27 -7.30 5.65
CA PRO A 15 -64.15 -6.83 7.03
C PRO A 15 -65.39 -7.16 7.88
N LEU A 16 -65.17 -7.59 9.14
CA LEU A 16 -66.19 -7.61 10.20
C LEU A 16 -66.18 -6.26 10.96
N PRO A 17 -67.33 -5.77 11.44
CA PRO A 17 -67.45 -4.44 12.06
C PRO A 17 -66.89 -4.41 13.50
N PRO A 18 -66.50 -3.22 14.01
CA PRO A 18 -65.78 -3.10 15.29
C PRO A 18 -66.71 -3.23 16.50
N LYS A 19 -66.22 -3.87 17.57
CA LYS A 19 -66.71 -3.67 18.94
C LYS A 19 -65.77 -2.72 19.69
N PRO A 20 -66.26 -1.86 20.60
CA PRO A 20 -65.50 -0.74 21.14
C PRO A 20 -64.60 -1.17 22.31
N GLY A 21 -63.39 -0.61 22.35
CA GLY A 21 -62.53 -0.60 23.54
C GLY A 21 -61.52 -1.75 23.64
N CYS A 22 -60.44 -1.71 22.84
CA CYS A 22 -59.10 -2.17 23.27
C CYS A 22 -58.04 -1.75 22.24
N CYS A 23 -56.99 -1.04 22.67
CA CYS A 23 -55.83 -0.73 21.85
C CYS A 23 -55.07 -2.03 21.52
N THR A 24 -54.92 -2.39 20.25
CA THR A 24 -54.00 -3.44 19.81
C THR A 24 -53.11 -2.93 18.68
N SER A 25 -51.80 -2.94 18.94
CA SER A 25 -50.71 -2.64 18.01
C SER A 25 -50.70 -3.65 16.85
N ARG A 26 -50.72 -3.19 15.60
CA ARG A 26 -50.55 -4.05 14.42
C ARG A 26 -49.06 -4.37 14.23
N LYS A 27 -48.69 -5.65 14.32
CA LYS A 27 -47.41 -6.19 13.84
C LYS A 27 -47.49 -6.35 12.32
N LEU A 28 -46.60 -5.69 11.57
CA LEU A 28 -46.35 -5.99 10.17
C LEU A 28 -45.21 -7.03 10.11
N VAL A 29 -45.50 -8.24 9.62
CA VAL A 29 -44.49 -9.29 9.43
C VAL A 29 -44.18 -9.37 7.93
N ALA A 30 -43.00 -8.91 7.51
CA ALA A 30 -42.48 -9.16 6.18
C ALA A 30 -41.66 -10.46 6.19
N ARG A 31 -42.05 -11.45 5.37
CA ARG A 31 -41.27 -12.67 5.11
C ARG A 31 -40.43 -12.43 3.85
N ILE A 32 -39.10 -12.52 3.96
CA ILE A 32 -38.20 -12.63 2.82
C ILE A 32 -37.69 -14.07 2.80
N GLY A 33 -38.17 -14.86 1.84
CA GLY A 33 -37.65 -16.19 1.55
C GLY A 33 -36.56 -16.11 0.48
N VAL A 34 -35.40 -16.71 0.73
CA VAL A 34 -34.34 -16.89 -0.27
C VAL A 34 -34.38 -18.35 -0.73
N GLU A 35 -34.72 -18.58 -1.99
CA GLU A 35 -34.65 -19.90 -2.62
C GLU A 35 -33.27 -20.13 -3.27
N LYS A 36 -32.65 -21.24 -2.85
CA LYS A 36 -31.48 -21.98 -3.38
C LYS A 36 -30.12 -21.80 -2.67
N PRO A 37 -29.49 -22.90 -2.21
CA PRO A 37 -28.15 -22.90 -1.65
C PRO A 37 -27.07 -23.02 -2.73
N ALA A 38 -26.04 -22.16 -2.68
CA ALA A 38 -24.80 -22.34 -3.42
C ALA A 38 -23.88 -23.31 -2.65
N ARG A 39 -23.44 -24.38 -3.32
CA ARG A 39 -22.53 -25.41 -2.79
C ARG A 39 -21.12 -24.83 -2.58
N LEU A 40 -20.68 -24.67 -1.33
CA LEU A 40 -19.26 -24.59 -0.98
C LEU A 40 -18.74 -26.00 -0.68
N LYS A 41 -17.75 -26.45 -1.45
CA LYS A 41 -17.00 -27.70 -1.20
C LYS A 41 -16.02 -27.44 -0.05
N THR A 42 -16.26 -28.04 1.11
CA THR A 42 -15.27 -28.12 2.19
C THR A 42 -14.34 -29.30 1.93
N MET A 43 -13.04 -29.04 1.86
CA MET A 43 -11.99 -30.06 1.77
C MET A 43 -11.69 -30.56 3.20
N VAL A 44 -12.01 -31.83 3.49
CA VAL A 44 -11.73 -32.46 4.79
C VAL A 44 -10.36 -33.13 4.71
N VAL A 45 -9.39 -32.65 5.48
CA VAL A 45 -8.13 -33.36 5.76
C VAL A 45 -8.32 -34.13 7.05
N GLY A 46 -8.43 -35.46 6.94
CA GLY A 46 -8.56 -36.35 8.09
C GLY A 46 -7.20 -36.69 8.70
N CYS A 47 -7.13 -36.64 10.03
CA CYS A 47 -6.09 -37.33 10.81
C CYS A 47 -6.80 -38.34 11.71
N LYS A 48 -6.60 -39.63 11.45
CA LYS A 48 -7.08 -40.74 12.29
C LYS A 48 -6.28 -40.77 13.60
N LYS A 49 -6.98 -40.92 14.72
CA LYS A 49 -6.63 -41.84 15.82
C LYS A 49 -7.88 -42.16 16.67
N GLU A 50 -8.27 -43.43 16.58
CA GLU A 50 -8.92 -44.33 17.55
C GLU A 50 -10.08 -43.87 18.45
N ASN A 51 -11.20 -44.60 18.29
CA ASN A 51 -12.26 -44.95 19.23
C ASN A 51 -12.94 -43.84 20.03
N GLU A 52 -14.12 -43.40 19.56
CA GLU A 52 -15.36 -43.27 20.37
C GLU A 52 -16.54 -42.89 19.46
N GLU A 53 -17.66 -43.61 19.58
CA GLU A 53 -18.93 -43.28 18.94
C GLU A 53 -19.56 -42.08 19.67
N VAL A 54 -19.85 -40.98 18.94
CA VAL A 54 -20.76 -39.94 19.45
C VAL A 54 -21.73 -39.55 18.34
N GLY A 55 -23.01 -39.83 18.59
CA GLY A 55 -24.12 -39.56 17.68
C GLY A 55 -24.36 -38.08 17.41
N PHE A 56 -24.78 -37.76 16.19
CA PHE A 56 -25.15 -36.41 15.76
C PHE A 56 -26.64 -36.17 16.00
N GLN A 57 -26.96 -35.10 16.74
CA GLN A 57 -28.30 -34.53 16.77
C GLN A 57 -28.20 -33.06 16.34
N VAL A 58 -28.83 -32.74 15.20
CA VAL A 58 -28.87 -31.38 14.63
C VAL A 58 -30.13 -30.69 15.16
N SER A 59 -29.96 -29.57 15.89
CA SER A 59 -31.05 -28.63 16.15
C SER A 59 -30.61 -27.20 15.84
N GLU A 60 -31.05 -26.66 14.70
CA GLU A 60 -30.95 -25.23 14.37
C GLU A 60 -32.25 -24.53 14.77
N ARG A 61 -32.21 -23.61 15.75
CA ARG A 61 -33.12 -22.46 15.87
C ARG A 61 -32.40 -21.33 16.62
N LEU A 62 -32.08 -20.24 15.93
CA LEU A 62 -31.74 -18.96 16.55
C LEU A 62 -32.86 -17.97 16.21
N TYR A 63 -33.53 -17.47 17.23
CA TYR A 63 -34.51 -16.38 17.14
C TYR A 63 -33.81 -15.06 17.48
N LEU A 64 -33.88 -14.06 16.61
CA LEU A 64 -33.64 -12.66 16.98
C LEU A 64 -34.98 -12.03 17.36
N GLY A 65 -35.15 -11.70 18.65
CA GLY A 65 -36.21 -10.82 19.12
C GLY A 65 -35.71 -9.38 19.19
N MET A 66 -36.44 -8.43 18.60
CA MET A 66 -36.26 -7.00 18.82
C MET A 66 -37.50 -6.48 19.56
N ASP A 67 -37.32 -5.95 20.77
CA ASP A 67 -38.35 -5.22 21.50
C ASP A 67 -38.22 -3.72 21.23
N PHE A 68 -39.33 -3.08 20.87
CA PHE A 68 -39.42 -1.63 20.70
C PHE A 68 -40.29 -1.03 21.81
N GLY A 69 -39.66 -0.31 22.74
CA GLY A 69 -40.34 0.53 23.73
C GLY A 69 -40.37 1.99 23.29
N CYS A 70 -41.54 2.62 23.32
CA CYS A 70 -41.73 4.03 23.02
C CYS A 70 -41.56 4.85 24.32
N CYS A 71 -40.50 5.66 24.42
CA CYS A 71 -40.40 6.73 25.42
C CYS A 71 -40.00 8.02 24.71
N THR A 72 -40.81 9.05 24.94
CA THR A 72 -40.61 10.43 24.50
C THR A 72 -39.36 11.04 25.13
N SER A 73 -38.69 11.90 24.36
CA SER A 73 -37.52 12.73 24.67
C SER A 73 -36.16 12.23 24.15
N SER A 74 -35.44 13.21 23.64
CA SER A 74 -34.15 13.30 22.92
C SER A 74 -33.07 12.24 23.20
N ASN A 75 -32.40 11.84 22.11
CA ASN A 75 -31.12 11.09 22.02
C ASN A 75 -31.15 9.59 22.38
N LEU A 76 -31.17 8.73 21.35
CA LEU A 76 -30.86 7.30 21.48
C LEU A 76 -29.46 7.00 20.94
N VAL A 77 -28.55 6.62 21.85
CA VAL A 77 -27.21 6.07 21.54
C VAL A 77 -27.34 4.55 21.44
N ALA A 78 -27.04 3.97 20.28
CA ALA A 78 -26.91 2.52 20.15
C ALA A 78 -25.51 2.07 20.59
N ARG A 79 -25.41 1.36 21.72
CA ARG A 79 -24.19 0.63 22.11
C ARG A 79 -24.20 -0.75 21.45
N ILE A 80 -23.24 -1.03 20.57
CA ILE A 80 -22.98 -2.38 20.07
C ILE A 80 -21.91 -3.00 20.99
N GLY A 81 -22.32 -3.95 21.82
CA GLY A 81 -21.39 -4.84 22.54
C GLY A 81 -20.96 -5.97 21.61
N VAL A 82 -19.66 -6.07 21.31
CA VAL A 82 -19.10 -7.20 20.56
C VAL A 82 -18.60 -8.24 21.55
N GLU A 83 -19.25 -9.41 21.58
CA GLU A 83 -18.70 -10.61 22.23
C GLU A 83 -17.52 -11.18 21.41
N LYS A 84 -16.50 -11.66 22.12
CA LYS A 84 -15.16 -12.09 21.64
C LYS A 84 -15.22 -13.02 20.41
N PRO A 85 -14.37 -12.84 19.37
CA PRO A 85 -14.22 -13.82 18.32
C PRO A 85 -13.41 -15.03 18.79
N ALA A 86 -13.83 -16.22 18.36
CA ALA A 86 -13.18 -17.50 18.63
C ALA A 86 -11.77 -17.58 18.01
N ARG A 87 -10.85 -18.22 18.76
CA ARG A 87 -9.44 -18.45 18.38
C ARG A 87 -9.31 -19.11 17.00
N LEU A 88 -8.75 -18.40 16.02
CA LEU A 88 -8.15 -19.05 14.83
C LEU A 88 -6.84 -19.72 15.25
N LYS A 89 -6.69 -21.02 14.93
CA LYS A 89 -5.40 -21.72 15.04
C LYS A 89 -4.49 -21.30 13.88
N THR A 90 -3.44 -20.54 14.19
CA THR A 90 -2.37 -20.21 13.25
C THR A 90 -1.44 -21.41 13.06
N MET A 91 -1.18 -21.81 11.81
CA MET A 91 -0.06 -22.71 11.48
C MET A 91 1.25 -21.92 11.52
N VAL A 92 2.09 -22.21 12.50
CA VAL A 92 3.50 -21.79 12.52
C VAL A 92 4.30 -22.78 11.67
N VAL A 93 4.91 -22.32 10.58
CA VAL A 93 5.92 -23.10 9.86
C VAL A 93 7.19 -23.06 10.70
N GLY A 94 7.66 -24.24 11.13
CA GLY A 94 8.70 -24.39 12.14
C GLY A 94 10.04 -23.74 11.75
N CYS A 95 10.52 -22.87 12.63
CA CYS A 95 11.92 -22.44 12.67
C CYS A 95 12.77 -23.57 13.27
N LYS A 96 13.90 -23.90 12.64
CA LYS A 96 14.88 -24.84 13.20
C LYS A 96 15.40 -24.26 14.51
N LYS A 97 15.15 -24.93 15.63
CA LYS A 97 15.79 -24.63 16.92
C LYS A 97 17.25 -25.07 16.85
N GLU A 98 18.16 -24.12 16.65
CA GLU A 98 19.48 -24.20 17.26
C GLU A 98 19.42 -23.34 18.53
N ASN A 99 19.49 -23.99 19.69
CA ASN A 99 19.65 -23.31 20.97
C ASN A 99 21.07 -22.71 21.02
N GLN A 100 21.20 -21.43 20.69
CA GLN A 100 22.25 -20.60 21.25
C GLN A 100 21.60 -19.69 22.30
N GLU A 101 21.91 -19.93 23.56
CA GLU A 101 21.68 -18.96 24.63
C GLU A 101 22.56 -17.74 24.32
N VAL A 102 21.99 -16.73 23.65
CA VAL A 102 22.64 -15.43 23.49
C VAL A 102 22.46 -14.69 24.81
N GLY A 103 23.53 -14.62 25.60
CA GLY A 103 23.55 -13.82 26.82
C GLY A 103 23.45 -12.33 26.48
N PHE A 104 22.29 -11.73 26.71
CA PHE A 104 22.11 -10.29 26.58
C PHE A 104 22.89 -9.55 27.66
N GLN A 105 23.79 -8.65 27.26
CA GLN A 105 24.49 -7.77 28.20
C GLN A 105 23.58 -6.60 28.59
N VAL A 106 23.56 -6.25 29.87
CA VAL A 106 22.85 -5.07 30.40
C VAL A 106 23.32 -3.82 29.65
N GLY A 107 22.42 -3.19 28.87
CA GLY A 107 22.70 -1.97 28.10
C GLY A 107 22.54 -2.08 26.57
N GLU A 108 22.14 -3.24 26.04
CA GLU A 108 21.93 -3.41 24.60
C GLU A 108 20.65 -2.70 24.11
N ARG A 109 20.80 -1.75 23.19
CA ARG A 109 19.69 -1.02 22.54
C ARG A 109 19.41 -1.60 21.16
N LEU A 110 18.13 -1.71 20.82
CA LEU A 110 17.65 -2.23 19.54
C LEU A 110 16.90 -1.15 18.74
N TYR A 111 16.81 -1.37 17.43
CA TYR A 111 16.30 -0.40 16.46
C TYR A 111 15.28 -1.07 15.54
N LEU A 112 14.04 -0.59 15.58
CA LEU A 112 12.92 -1.20 14.84
C LEU A 112 12.69 -0.47 13.52
N GLY A 113 12.73 -1.22 12.43
CA GLY A 113 12.29 -0.78 11.12
C GLY A 113 11.03 -1.51 10.69
N MET A 114 10.12 -0.81 10.04
CA MET A 114 8.95 -1.41 9.40
C MET A 114 8.86 -0.99 7.93
N ASP A 115 8.36 -1.89 7.09
CA ASP A 115 8.12 -1.67 5.66
C ASP A 115 6.64 -1.84 5.37
N PHE A 116 6.00 -0.80 4.81
CA PHE A 116 4.61 -0.84 4.37
C PHE A 116 4.53 -0.80 2.85
N GLY A 117 4.76 -1.96 2.25
CA GLY A 117 4.70 -2.18 0.81
C GLY A 117 3.29 -2.28 0.22
N THR A 118 3.18 -2.94 -0.94
CA THR A 118 1.97 -2.90 -1.77
C THR A 118 0.84 -3.83 -1.28
N SER A 119 1.15 -4.90 -0.57
CA SER A 119 0.21 -5.98 -0.22
C SER A 119 0.26 -6.41 1.24
N GLY A 120 1.22 -5.91 2.00
CA GLY A 120 1.42 -6.24 3.40
C GLY A 120 2.56 -5.41 3.97
N ALA A 121 2.86 -5.65 5.23
CA ALA A 121 3.95 -4.98 5.91
C ALA A 121 4.90 -5.98 6.59
N ARG A 122 6.14 -5.55 6.80
CA ARG A 122 7.21 -6.33 7.43
C ARG A 122 7.85 -5.52 8.55
N PHE A 123 8.50 -6.18 9.50
CA PHE A 123 9.39 -5.51 10.44
C PHE A 123 10.74 -6.23 10.53
N ALA A 124 11.78 -5.48 10.85
CA ALA A 124 13.10 -5.98 11.22
C ALA A 124 13.58 -5.23 12.47
N LEU A 125 14.06 -5.98 13.45
CA LEU A 125 14.61 -5.47 14.69
C LEU A 125 16.10 -5.77 14.73
N ILE A 126 16.93 -4.72 14.78
CA ILE A 126 18.39 -4.86 14.71
C ILE A 126 19.09 -4.27 15.92
N ASP A 127 20.31 -4.72 16.18
CA ASP A 127 21.25 -4.02 17.06
C ASP A 127 22.09 -2.98 16.29
N LYS A 128 23.03 -2.33 16.98
CA LYS A 128 23.94 -1.32 16.40
C LYS A 128 24.92 -1.90 15.36
N GLN A 129 25.22 -3.21 15.41
CA GLN A 129 26.01 -3.90 14.39
C GLN A 129 25.15 -4.17 13.14
N GLY A 130 23.84 -4.21 13.29
CA GLY A 130 22.87 -4.58 12.27
C GLY A 130 22.59 -6.08 12.26
N THR A 131 22.85 -6.80 13.36
CA THR A 131 22.39 -8.18 13.55
C THR A 131 20.88 -8.17 13.75
N ILE A 132 20.15 -9.07 13.10
CA ILE A 132 18.70 -9.19 13.24
C ILE A 132 18.39 -10.01 14.50
N HIS A 133 17.59 -9.44 15.41
CA HIS A 133 17.11 -10.10 16.63
C HIS A 133 15.67 -10.61 16.48
N ALA A 134 14.87 -9.96 15.64
CA ALA A 134 13.53 -10.41 15.28
C ALA A 134 13.11 -9.86 13.92
N GLU A 135 12.31 -10.63 13.19
CA GLU A 135 11.67 -10.21 11.95
C GLU A 135 10.27 -10.80 11.86
N GLY A 136 9.39 -10.14 11.11
CA GLY A 136 8.03 -10.61 10.93
C GLY A 136 7.36 -9.95 9.74
N LYS A 137 6.22 -10.52 9.33
CA LYS A 137 5.42 -10.00 8.22
C LYS A 137 3.94 -10.24 8.46
N ARG A 138 3.11 -9.34 7.96
CA ARG A 138 1.66 -9.50 7.89
C ARG A 138 1.12 -9.02 6.55
N GLU A 139 0.13 -9.74 6.04
CA GLU A 139 -0.70 -9.26 4.93
C GLU A 139 -1.71 -8.25 5.45
N TYR A 140 -2.14 -7.33 4.59
CA TYR A 140 -3.17 -6.37 4.97
C TYR A 140 -4.53 -7.08 5.16
N PRO A 141 -5.19 -6.91 6.32
CA PRO A 141 -6.53 -7.44 6.53
C PRO A 141 -7.52 -6.78 5.57
N GLN A 142 -8.55 -7.52 5.16
CA GLN A 142 -9.56 -6.99 4.24
C GLN A 142 -10.69 -6.31 5.00
N PHE A 143 -10.73 -4.98 4.96
CA PHE A 143 -11.86 -4.18 5.44
C PHE A 143 -12.57 -3.56 4.25
N LEU A 144 -13.89 -3.75 4.13
CA LEU A 144 -14.66 -3.22 3.00
C LEU A 144 -15.44 -1.97 3.44
N ASN A 145 -15.27 -0.87 2.73
CA ASN A 145 -16.05 0.34 2.96
C ASN A 145 -17.47 0.16 2.38
N CYS A 146 -18.45 0.00 3.27
CA CYS A 146 -19.86 0.15 2.94
C CYS A 146 -20.22 1.65 3.05
N MET A 147 -20.02 2.45 2.01
CA MET A 147 -20.61 3.80 2.01
C MET A 147 -22.14 3.67 1.86
N PRO A 148 -22.95 4.26 2.77
CA PRO A 148 -24.38 4.40 2.52
C PRO A 148 -24.59 5.52 1.49
N ASP A 149 -25.36 5.23 0.43
CA ASP A 149 -25.94 6.27 -0.41
C ASP A 149 -26.85 7.13 0.49
N ILE A 150 -26.45 8.38 0.75
CA ILE A 150 -27.33 9.35 1.41
C ILE A 150 -28.41 9.74 0.40
N LEU A 151 -29.52 9.02 0.39
CA LEU A 151 -30.75 9.46 -0.25
C LEU A 151 -31.31 10.62 0.57
N TYR A 152 -31.07 11.85 0.11
CA TYR A 152 -31.82 13.01 0.56
C TYR A 152 -33.28 12.84 0.13
N PHE A 153 -34.16 12.47 1.07
CA PHE A 153 -35.60 12.62 0.89
C PHE A 153 -35.98 14.08 1.16
N ASN A 154 -36.16 14.86 0.09
CA ASN A 154 -36.90 16.13 0.21
C ASN A 154 -38.39 15.80 0.32
N PHE A 155 -38.95 15.95 1.52
CA PHE A 155 -40.40 16.04 1.69
C PHE A 155 -40.87 17.39 1.15
N VAL A 156 -41.47 17.39 -0.04
CA VAL A 156 -42.26 18.53 -0.52
C VAL A 156 -43.63 18.43 0.16
N HIS A 157 -43.90 19.33 1.09
CA HIS A 157 -45.25 19.55 1.60
C HIS A 157 -45.98 20.47 0.61
N GLU A 158 -46.83 19.91 -0.25
CA GLU A 158 -47.86 20.70 -0.93
C GLU A 158 -49.00 20.98 0.06
N GLN A 159 -49.21 22.26 0.37
CA GLN A 159 -50.42 22.75 1.02
C GLN A 159 -51.51 22.89 -0.04
N GLU A 160 -52.62 22.17 0.10
CA GLU A 160 -53.87 22.49 -0.62
C GLU A 160 -54.77 23.35 0.26
N GLU A 161 -54.99 24.59 -0.17
CA GLU A 161 -56.02 25.49 0.34
C GLU A 161 -57.39 25.19 -0.30
N ASN A 162 -58.42 25.17 0.55
CA ASN A 162 -59.87 25.35 0.34
C ASN A 162 -60.47 25.43 -1.07
N GLY A 163 -61.53 24.64 -1.30
CA GLY A 163 -62.59 24.97 -2.27
C GLY A 163 -63.62 23.86 -2.51
N ALA A 164 -64.83 24.01 -1.97
CA ALA A 164 -65.96 23.13 -2.26
C ALA A 164 -66.64 23.50 -3.59
N CYS A 165 -66.96 22.52 -4.45
CA CYS A 165 -68.15 22.56 -5.32
C CYS A 165 -68.50 21.18 -5.91
N LEU A 166 -69.80 20.86 -5.86
CA LEU A 166 -70.47 19.70 -6.48
C LEU A 166 -70.63 19.91 -8.00
N TYR A 167 -70.47 18.87 -8.82
CA TYR A 167 -71.47 18.35 -9.79
C TYR A 167 -70.94 17.16 -10.64
N HIS A 168 -71.91 16.41 -11.16
CA HIS A 168 -71.89 15.12 -11.87
C HIS A 168 -71.01 14.97 -13.14
N SER A 169 -70.80 13.68 -13.46
CA SER A 169 -70.78 13.05 -14.80
C SER A 169 -69.42 12.80 -15.50
N SER A 170 -69.14 11.49 -15.63
CA SER A 170 -68.65 10.80 -16.83
C SER A 170 -67.25 11.15 -17.35
N LYS A 171 -66.25 10.32 -17.02
CA LYS A 171 -65.46 9.50 -17.97
C LYS A 171 -64.15 9.03 -17.33
N CYS A 172 -63.83 7.77 -17.62
CA CYS A 172 -62.58 7.09 -17.30
C CYS A 172 -61.34 7.92 -17.68
N LEU A 173 -60.35 7.93 -16.79
CA LEU A 173 -58.93 7.83 -17.16
C LEU A 173 -58.19 7.20 -15.98
N TYR A 174 -57.72 5.97 -16.18
CA TYR A 174 -56.75 5.31 -15.31
C TYR A 174 -55.49 6.20 -15.23
N PRO A 175 -54.93 6.49 -14.04
CA PRO A 175 -53.61 7.08 -13.99
C PRO A 175 -52.62 6.05 -14.54
N ALA A 176 -51.99 6.38 -15.66
CA ALA A 176 -50.88 5.63 -16.21
C ALA A 176 -49.79 5.55 -15.13
N ILE A 177 -49.48 4.33 -14.69
CA ILE A 177 -48.26 4.06 -13.93
C ILE A 177 -47.11 4.34 -14.89
N VAL A 178 -46.52 5.54 -14.76
CA VAL A 178 -45.21 5.82 -15.34
C VAL A 178 -44.23 4.93 -14.58
N MET A 179 -43.92 3.78 -15.18
CA MET A 179 -42.84 2.92 -14.76
C MET A 179 -41.55 3.70 -15.01
N MET A 180 -41.16 4.55 -14.05
CA MET A 180 -39.83 5.13 -14.04
C MET A 180 -38.86 3.95 -14.00
N LEU A 181 -38.13 3.75 -15.10
CA LEU A 181 -36.98 2.86 -15.17
C LEU A 181 -35.98 3.37 -14.14
N PHE A 182 -36.04 2.82 -12.92
CA PHE A 182 -34.96 2.98 -11.96
C PHE A 182 -33.69 2.43 -12.61
N PRO A 183 -32.59 3.18 -12.63
CA PRO A 183 -31.33 2.61 -13.06
C PRO A 183 -31.05 1.39 -12.20
N LEU A 184 -30.75 0.26 -12.86
CA LEU A 184 -30.26 -0.96 -12.20
C LEU A 184 -29.22 -0.54 -11.15
N PRO A 185 -29.24 -1.09 -9.92
CA PRO A 185 -28.24 -0.76 -8.91
C PRO A 185 -26.86 -1.02 -9.53
N ARG A 186 -26.07 0.06 -9.68
CA ARG A 186 -24.65 -0.07 -10.06
C ARG A 186 -24.03 -1.05 -9.07
N LYS A 187 -23.23 -2.01 -9.56
CA LYS A 187 -22.42 -2.90 -8.73
C LYS A 187 -21.78 -2.08 -7.61
N ARG A 188 -22.10 -2.38 -6.34
CA ARG A 188 -21.35 -1.88 -5.19
C ARG A 188 -19.90 -2.28 -5.42
N GLU A 189 -19.02 -1.31 -5.65
CA GLU A 189 -17.59 -1.57 -5.61
C GLU A 189 -17.21 -1.68 -4.14
N GLU A 190 -17.08 -2.92 -3.68
CA GLU A 190 -16.39 -3.27 -2.45
C GLU A 190 -14.95 -2.73 -2.54
N ARG A 191 -14.70 -1.54 -1.98
CA ARG A 191 -13.37 -0.93 -1.97
C ARG A 191 -12.75 -1.10 -0.59
N MET A 192 -11.50 -1.55 -0.59
CA MET A 192 -10.68 -1.72 0.61
C MET A 192 -10.60 -0.41 1.41
N ASP A 193 -10.84 -0.49 2.72
CA ASP A 193 -10.49 0.56 3.68
C ASP A 193 -8.99 0.46 4.01
N TRP A 194 -8.19 1.07 3.13
CA TRP A 194 -6.73 1.06 3.24
C TRP A 194 -6.21 1.67 4.55
N PRO A 195 -6.67 2.85 5.00
CA PRO A 195 -6.25 3.41 6.29
C PRO A 195 -6.46 2.45 7.45
N LEU A 196 -7.67 1.88 7.60
CA LEU A 196 -7.95 0.93 8.68
C LEU A 196 -7.09 -0.32 8.57
N SER A 197 -6.88 -0.82 7.35
CA SER A 197 -6.03 -1.99 7.08
C SER A 197 -4.58 -1.74 7.48
N TRP A 198 -4.00 -0.60 7.09
CA TRP A 198 -2.62 -0.23 7.43
C TRP A 198 -2.46 0.02 8.93
N LYS A 199 -3.38 0.76 9.56
CA LYS A 199 -3.38 1.00 11.01
C LYS A 199 -3.45 -0.31 11.79
N THR A 200 -4.37 -1.20 11.43
CA THR A 200 -4.50 -2.52 12.07
C THR A 200 -3.21 -3.32 11.92
N THR A 201 -2.57 -3.25 10.75
CA THR A 201 -1.33 -3.96 10.48
C THR A 201 -0.16 -3.38 11.29
N LEU A 202 -0.05 -2.06 11.42
CA LEU A 202 0.94 -1.39 12.27
C LEU A 202 0.91 -1.92 13.70
N PHE A 203 -0.26 -1.86 14.34
CA PHE A 203 -0.39 -2.35 15.71
C PHE A 203 -0.20 -3.86 15.83
N SER A 204 -0.58 -4.62 14.79
CA SER A 204 -0.31 -6.06 14.77
C SER A 204 1.17 -6.39 14.67
N LEU A 205 1.96 -5.61 13.91
CA LEU A 205 3.41 -5.80 13.83
C LEU A 205 4.10 -5.41 15.15
N LEU A 206 3.65 -4.36 15.84
CA LEU A 206 4.16 -4.03 17.18
C LEU A 206 3.88 -5.16 18.17
N GLU A 207 2.72 -5.81 18.08
CA GLU A 207 2.39 -6.99 18.88
C GLU A 207 3.24 -8.21 18.52
N ASP A 208 3.65 -8.37 17.25
CA ASP A 208 4.49 -9.48 16.83
C ASP A 208 5.95 -9.36 17.29
N VAL A 209 6.41 -8.16 17.65
CA VAL A 209 7.74 -8.00 18.28
C VAL A 209 7.76 -8.76 19.61
N PRO A 210 8.75 -9.63 19.87
CA PRO A 210 8.81 -10.39 21.12
C PRO A 210 8.80 -9.48 22.35
N ILE A 211 7.91 -9.76 23.30
CA ILE A 211 7.67 -8.90 24.48
C ILE A 211 8.92 -8.58 25.30
N HIS A 212 9.89 -9.51 25.37
CA HIS A 212 11.15 -9.31 26.10
C HIS A 212 12.14 -8.40 25.37
N LEU A 213 11.96 -8.17 24.06
CA LEU A 213 12.80 -7.27 23.26
C LEU A 213 12.24 -5.86 23.17
N ARG A 214 10.91 -5.66 23.31
CA ARG A 214 10.27 -4.33 23.23
C ARG A 214 10.87 -3.29 24.19
N PRO A 215 11.21 -3.63 25.46
CA PRO A 215 11.86 -2.70 26.38
C PRO A 215 13.27 -2.25 25.95
N LEU A 216 13.91 -2.96 25.01
CA LEU A 216 15.24 -2.63 24.49
C LEU A 216 15.18 -1.71 23.28
N ILE A 217 14.00 -1.48 22.70
CA ILE A 217 13.83 -0.71 21.47
C ILE A 217 14.00 0.78 21.77
N SER A 218 15.10 1.36 21.28
CA SER A 218 15.45 2.76 21.48
C SER A 218 14.83 3.70 20.45
N SER A 219 14.52 3.18 19.26
CA SER A 219 13.94 4.00 18.20
C SER A 219 13.19 3.18 17.17
N ILE A 220 12.22 3.82 16.52
CA ILE A 220 11.41 3.27 15.45
C ILE A 220 11.47 4.18 14.23
N SER A 221 11.60 3.59 13.05
CA SER A 221 11.36 4.24 11.76
C SER A 221 10.61 3.28 10.85
N LEU A 222 9.97 3.80 9.80
CA LEU A 222 9.28 2.97 8.82
C LEU A 222 9.33 3.59 7.44
N ASP A 223 9.24 2.76 6.41
CA ASP A 223 9.03 3.21 5.04
C ASP A 223 7.58 2.97 4.58
N GLY A 224 7.25 3.54 3.43
CA GLY A 224 5.99 3.29 2.75
C GLY A 224 6.10 3.42 1.23
N THR A 225 5.01 3.10 0.55
CA THR A 225 4.95 3.19 -0.92
C THR A 225 5.00 4.63 -1.42
N SER A 226 5.84 4.90 -2.42
CA SER A 226 6.06 6.24 -2.96
C SER A 226 4.77 6.88 -3.49
N ALA A 227 4.57 8.17 -3.17
CA ALA A 227 3.42 8.97 -3.61
C ALA A 227 2.04 8.44 -3.18
N THR A 228 1.95 7.44 -2.29
CA THR A 228 0.68 7.12 -1.63
C THR A 228 0.31 8.29 -0.73
N THR A 229 -0.82 8.93 -1.04
CA THR A 229 -1.20 10.25 -0.49
C THR A 229 -2.47 10.13 0.34
N LEU A 230 -2.43 10.64 1.57
CA LEU A 230 -3.58 10.84 2.44
C LEU A 230 -3.80 12.33 2.62
N ILE A 231 -5.06 12.75 2.59
CA ILE A 231 -5.49 14.08 3.03
C ILE A 231 -6.38 13.86 4.25
N ILE A 232 -5.98 14.41 5.39
CA ILE A 232 -6.70 14.23 6.66
C ILE A 232 -7.13 15.57 7.24
N ASP A 233 -8.11 15.55 8.12
CA ASP A 233 -8.48 16.70 8.94
C ASP A 233 -7.50 16.82 10.12
N SER A 234 -6.91 17.99 10.30
CA SER A 234 -5.89 18.24 11.32
C SER A 234 -6.44 18.29 12.74
N ASN A 235 -7.75 18.49 12.91
CA ASN A 235 -8.39 18.56 14.22
C ASN A 235 -8.84 17.18 14.69
N THR A 236 -9.33 16.33 13.79
CA THR A 236 -9.85 15.00 14.14
C THR A 236 -8.90 13.87 13.82
N GLY A 237 -7.96 14.07 12.88
CA GLY A 237 -7.09 13.03 12.36
C GLY A 237 -7.74 12.10 11.33
N GLU A 238 -9.01 12.34 10.99
CA GLU A 238 -9.78 11.48 10.10
C GLU A 238 -9.44 11.73 8.63
N PRO A 239 -9.36 10.68 7.78
CA PRO A 239 -9.19 10.85 6.33
C PRO A 239 -10.37 11.60 5.70
N LEU A 240 -10.08 12.71 5.00
CA LEU A 240 -11.06 13.49 4.24
C LEU A 240 -11.41 12.89 2.88
N ALA A 241 -10.64 11.89 2.45
CA ALA A 241 -10.91 11.06 1.29
C ALA A 241 -10.23 9.71 1.47
N ARG A 242 -10.59 8.73 0.63
CA ARG A 242 -9.78 7.53 0.48
C ARG A 242 -8.33 7.91 0.11
N PRO A 243 -7.32 7.14 0.52
CA PRO A 243 -5.97 7.34 0.03
C PRO A 243 -5.90 7.23 -1.50
N TYR A 244 -5.01 8.02 -2.09
CA TYR A 244 -4.60 7.88 -3.47
C TYR A 244 -3.35 7.00 -3.50
N LEU A 245 -3.47 5.75 -3.95
CA LEU A 245 -2.36 4.78 -3.89
C LEU A 245 -1.23 5.15 -4.88
N TYR A 246 -0.03 4.60 -4.64
CA TYR A 246 1.18 4.84 -5.42
C TYR A 246 1.00 4.71 -6.95
N ASN A 247 0.22 3.73 -7.40
CA ASN A 247 -0.02 3.42 -8.81
C ASN A 247 -1.22 4.16 -9.42
N GLU A 248 -2.01 4.87 -8.61
CA GLU A 248 -3.14 5.64 -9.10
C GLU A 248 -2.68 6.94 -9.75
N SER A 249 -3.36 7.30 -10.84
CA SER A 249 -3.08 8.51 -11.62
C SER A 249 -4.28 9.45 -11.58
N CYS A 250 -4.00 10.74 -11.43
CA CYS A 250 -4.95 11.86 -11.50
C CYS A 250 -4.67 12.70 -12.76
N PRO A 251 -5.06 12.21 -13.97
CA PRO A 251 -4.77 12.90 -15.22
C PRO A 251 -5.52 14.24 -15.36
N ASP A 252 -6.61 14.42 -14.64
CA ASP A 252 -7.39 15.67 -14.56
C ASP A 252 -6.55 16.85 -14.03
N ALA A 253 -5.64 16.58 -13.09
CA ALA A 253 -4.78 17.60 -12.49
C ALA A 253 -3.50 17.88 -13.29
N LEU A 254 -3.09 16.96 -14.17
CA LEU A 254 -1.80 17.01 -14.85
C LEU A 254 -1.60 18.28 -15.71
N PRO A 255 -2.60 18.81 -16.46
CA PRO A 255 -2.44 20.06 -17.21
C PRO A 255 -2.09 21.25 -16.30
N LEU A 256 -2.76 21.37 -15.15
CA LEU A 256 -2.50 22.43 -14.17
C LEU A 256 -1.13 22.26 -13.51
N VAL A 257 -0.75 21.03 -13.16
CA VAL A 257 0.60 20.77 -12.64
C VAL A 257 1.68 21.15 -13.64
N LYS A 258 1.50 20.85 -14.93
CA LYS A 258 2.43 21.24 -16.00
C LYS A 258 2.49 22.74 -16.24
N SER A 259 1.43 23.49 -15.95
CA SER A 259 1.41 24.95 -16.14
C SER A 259 2.14 25.71 -15.04
N ILE A 260 2.40 25.09 -13.88
CA ILE A 260 3.07 25.72 -12.74
C ILE A 260 4.47 25.17 -12.49
N ALA A 261 4.69 23.88 -12.72
CA ALA A 261 5.96 23.23 -12.43
C ALA A 261 6.96 23.47 -13.58
N PRO A 262 8.28 23.45 -13.29
CA PRO A 262 9.30 23.48 -14.33
C PRO A 262 9.06 22.39 -15.39
N VAL A 263 9.44 22.69 -16.62
CA VAL A 263 9.34 21.74 -17.73
C VAL A 263 10.06 20.46 -17.34
N ASN A 264 9.42 19.31 -17.58
CA ASN A 264 9.95 17.98 -17.29
C ASN A 264 10.22 17.65 -15.82
N HIS A 265 9.75 18.48 -14.87
CA HIS A 265 9.89 18.20 -13.45
C HIS A 265 9.26 16.85 -13.03
N THR A 266 9.81 16.19 -12.02
CA THR A 266 9.38 14.85 -11.56
C THR A 266 7.90 14.75 -11.14
N VAL A 267 7.28 15.90 -10.85
CA VAL A 267 5.85 16.05 -10.50
C VAL A 267 4.92 16.04 -11.71
N CYS A 268 5.44 16.25 -12.92
CA CYS A 268 4.71 16.27 -14.19
C CYS A 268 4.32 14.86 -14.67
N SER A 269 3.85 14.02 -13.75
CA SER A 269 3.29 12.69 -13.95
C SER A 269 1.94 12.61 -13.25
N GLY A 270 0.93 12.00 -13.87
CA GLY A 270 -0.40 11.89 -13.26
C GLY A 270 -0.41 11.12 -11.93
N SER A 271 0.58 10.26 -11.69
CA SER A 271 0.73 9.52 -10.42
C SER A 271 1.52 10.27 -9.33
N SER A 272 1.98 11.50 -9.59
CA SER A 272 2.70 12.29 -8.58
C SER A 272 1.79 12.67 -7.41
N THR A 273 2.39 12.84 -6.23
CA THR A 273 1.68 13.36 -5.05
C THR A 273 1.06 14.72 -5.35
N LEU A 274 1.74 15.57 -6.15
CA LEU A 274 1.20 16.88 -6.53
C LEU A 274 -0.07 16.76 -7.38
N CYS A 275 -0.13 15.87 -8.37
CA CYS A 275 -1.36 15.64 -9.14
C CYS A 275 -2.49 15.13 -8.25
N LYS A 276 -2.20 14.27 -7.27
CA LYS A 276 -3.18 13.76 -6.31
C LYS A 276 -3.72 14.87 -5.40
N LEU A 277 -2.82 15.72 -4.88
CA LEU A 277 -3.18 16.90 -4.08
C LEU A 277 -4.06 17.88 -4.87
N VAL A 278 -3.66 18.22 -6.09
CA VAL A 278 -4.39 19.17 -6.95
C VAL A 278 -5.75 18.60 -7.36
N SER A 279 -5.82 17.30 -7.70
CA SER A 279 -7.09 16.64 -8.01
C SER A 279 -8.04 16.65 -6.80
N TRP A 280 -7.54 16.34 -5.60
CA TRP A 280 -8.35 16.42 -4.38
C TRP A 280 -8.81 17.86 -4.10
N TRP A 281 -7.91 18.83 -4.23
CA TRP A 281 -8.20 20.24 -3.99
C TRP A 281 -9.33 20.78 -4.87
N ASN A 282 -9.44 20.28 -6.11
CA ASN A 282 -10.42 20.74 -7.09
C ASN A 282 -11.78 20.02 -7.06
N LYS A 283 -11.95 18.96 -6.25
CA LYS A 283 -13.17 18.10 -6.30
C LYS A 283 -14.42 18.68 -5.66
N ASP A 284 -14.32 19.64 -4.74
CA ASP A 284 -15.47 20.28 -4.07
C ASP A 284 -15.07 21.65 -3.49
N ASN A 285 -16.02 22.51 -3.12
CA ASN A 285 -15.81 23.85 -2.53
C ASN A 285 -15.90 23.87 -0.99
N SER A 286 -15.94 22.72 -0.32
CA SER A 286 -15.90 22.61 1.14
C SER A 286 -14.71 23.33 1.77
N ASP A 287 -14.84 23.71 3.06
CA ASP A 287 -13.75 24.38 3.78
C ASP A 287 -12.57 23.41 3.98
N LYS A 288 -11.46 23.69 3.30
CA LYS A 288 -10.21 22.91 3.33
C LYS A 288 -9.17 23.50 4.29
N LYS A 289 -9.57 24.33 5.26
CA LYS A 289 -8.62 24.99 6.18
C LYS A 289 -7.95 24.03 7.15
N SER A 290 -8.66 23.00 7.60
CA SER A 290 -8.12 21.96 8.48
C SER A 290 -7.45 20.83 7.73
N ALA A 291 -7.41 20.83 6.40
CA ALA A 291 -6.82 19.74 5.66
C ALA A 291 -5.29 19.78 5.75
N ILE A 292 -4.66 18.61 5.88
CA ILE A 292 -3.21 18.43 5.74
C ILE A 292 -2.90 17.20 4.89
N LEU A 293 -1.82 17.28 4.12
CA LEU A 293 -1.29 16.18 3.34
C LEU A 293 -0.26 15.39 4.16
N LEU A 294 -0.40 14.07 4.15
CA LEU A 294 0.59 13.12 4.65
C LEU A 294 0.82 12.03 3.62
N HIS A 295 2.06 11.62 3.44
CA HIS A 295 2.35 10.38 2.73
C HIS A 295 2.04 9.18 3.63
N GLN A 296 2.00 7.97 3.05
CA GLN A 296 1.71 6.75 3.83
C GLN A 296 2.64 6.59 5.03
N ALA A 297 3.96 6.78 4.84
CA ALA A 297 4.95 6.67 5.90
C ALA A 297 4.71 7.72 6.99
N ASP A 298 4.52 8.98 6.59
CA ASP A 298 4.24 10.11 7.49
C ASP A 298 3.01 9.84 8.38
N TRP A 299 1.92 9.34 7.78
CA TRP A 299 0.68 9.06 8.51
C TRP A 299 0.85 7.93 9.52
N LEU A 300 1.54 6.85 9.14
CA LEU A 300 1.82 5.73 10.05
C LEU A 300 2.75 6.14 11.19
N LEU A 301 3.77 6.94 10.92
CA LEU A 301 4.66 7.49 11.95
C LEU A 301 3.87 8.43 12.88
N TRP A 302 3.04 9.31 12.33
CA TRP A 302 2.21 10.21 13.12
C TRP A 302 1.32 9.47 14.13
N LEU A 303 0.77 8.31 13.77
CA LEU A 303 0.03 7.46 14.73
C LEU A 303 0.88 7.02 15.93
N LEU A 304 2.21 6.96 15.79
CA LEU A 304 3.15 6.56 16.84
C LEU A 304 3.63 7.73 17.72
N HIS A 305 3.81 8.92 17.16
CA HIS A 305 4.41 10.07 17.87
C HIS A 305 3.46 11.26 18.09
N GLY A 306 2.28 11.28 17.46
CA GLY A 306 1.24 12.29 17.67
C GLY A 306 1.50 13.70 17.10
N GLN A 307 2.72 14.01 16.64
CA GLN A 307 3.06 15.31 16.04
C GLN A 307 2.67 15.37 14.56
N LEU A 308 1.65 16.16 14.22
CA LEU A 308 1.11 16.17 12.87
C LEU A 308 2.01 16.93 11.86
N GLY A 309 2.05 16.47 10.61
CA GLY A 309 2.59 17.27 9.49
C GLY A 309 4.10 17.21 9.30
N VAL A 310 4.74 16.06 9.57
CA VAL A 310 6.18 15.86 9.34
C VAL A 310 6.39 14.75 8.30
N SER A 311 7.19 15.03 7.28
CA SER A 311 7.62 14.10 6.22
C SER A 311 9.14 14.11 6.07
N ASP A 312 9.64 13.41 5.05
CA ASP A 312 11.06 13.31 4.73
C ASP A 312 11.38 13.72 3.28
N TYR A 313 12.67 13.99 3.02
CA TYR A 313 13.19 14.38 1.70
C TYR A 313 12.73 13.48 0.56
N ASN A 314 12.54 12.19 0.83
CA ASN A 314 12.30 11.18 -0.18
C ASN A 314 10.81 11.04 -0.50
N ASN A 315 9.96 10.97 0.52
CA ASN A 315 8.52 10.96 0.36
C ASN A 315 8.03 12.27 -0.30
N ALA A 316 8.54 13.42 0.14
CA ALA A 316 8.12 14.73 -0.35
C ALA A 316 8.61 15.09 -1.78
N LEU A 317 9.56 14.34 -2.35
CA LEU A 317 10.08 14.61 -3.71
C LEU A 317 8.96 14.64 -4.76
N LYS A 318 7.96 13.74 -4.65
CA LYS A 318 6.86 13.62 -5.61
C LYS A 318 5.72 14.62 -5.41
N VAL A 319 5.74 15.41 -4.33
CA VAL A 319 4.88 16.60 -4.20
C VAL A 319 5.56 17.87 -4.72
N GLY A 320 6.89 17.83 -4.89
CA GLY A 320 7.67 18.92 -5.47
C GLY A 320 8.65 19.57 -4.50
N TYR A 321 8.88 18.97 -3.33
CA TYR A 321 9.97 19.39 -2.45
C TYR A 321 11.32 19.27 -3.15
N ASP A 322 12.18 20.28 -2.99
CA ASP A 322 13.53 20.27 -3.50
C ASP A 322 14.52 19.96 -2.35
N PRO A 323 15.05 18.73 -2.28
CA PRO A 323 15.95 18.35 -1.19
C PRO A 323 17.36 18.94 -1.34
N GLU A 324 17.72 19.56 -2.46
CA GLU A 324 18.97 20.31 -2.59
C GLU A 324 18.85 21.69 -1.95
N LEU A 325 17.72 22.36 -2.16
CA LEU A 325 17.39 23.65 -1.56
C LEU A 325 16.80 23.55 -0.16
N ASP A 326 16.58 22.33 0.34
CA ASP A 326 15.96 22.02 1.64
C ASP A 326 14.60 22.74 1.83
N SER A 327 13.85 22.92 0.75
CA SER A 327 12.62 23.73 0.74
C SER A 327 11.62 23.34 -0.35
N TYR A 328 10.37 23.76 -0.17
CA TYR A 328 9.41 23.77 -1.27
C TYR A 328 9.70 24.96 -2.19
N PRO A 329 9.74 24.77 -3.52
CA PRO A 329 10.08 25.83 -4.46
C PRO A 329 8.95 26.86 -4.59
N ALA A 330 9.31 28.09 -4.99
CA ALA A 330 8.38 29.22 -5.06
C ALA A 330 7.13 28.97 -5.94
N TRP A 331 7.29 28.24 -7.05
CA TRP A 331 6.18 27.91 -7.95
C TRP A 331 5.11 27.02 -7.31
N LEU A 332 5.50 26.23 -6.30
CA LEU A 332 4.59 25.41 -5.49
C LEU A 332 4.02 26.23 -4.35
N LEU A 333 4.85 26.98 -3.63
CA LEU A 333 4.43 27.80 -2.48
C LEU A 333 3.42 28.88 -2.85
N SER A 334 3.46 29.42 -4.08
CA SER A 334 2.50 30.42 -4.56
C SER A 334 1.08 29.88 -4.77
N GLN A 335 0.87 28.56 -4.69
CA GLN A 335 -0.43 27.93 -4.91
C GLN A 335 -1.22 27.81 -3.61
N PRO A 336 -2.56 27.91 -3.61
CA PRO A 336 -3.35 27.93 -2.38
C PRO A 336 -3.33 26.61 -1.61
N TYR A 337 -3.11 25.48 -2.29
CA TYR A 337 -2.96 24.16 -1.66
C TYR A 337 -1.57 23.93 -1.04
N SER A 338 -0.61 24.84 -1.20
CA SER A 338 0.71 24.70 -0.57
C SER A 338 0.63 24.68 0.96
N ARG A 339 -0.42 25.27 1.54
CA ARG A 339 -0.71 25.25 2.99
C ARG A 339 -0.97 23.85 3.57
N LEU A 340 -1.27 22.86 2.72
CA LEU A 340 -1.47 21.46 3.14
C LEU A 340 -0.16 20.70 3.27
N LEU A 341 0.95 21.24 2.75
CA LEU A 341 2.20 20.50 2.65
C LEU A 341 2.83 20.28 4.03
N PRO A 342 3.35 19.07 4.31
CA PRO A 342 4.00 18.78 5.58
C PRO A 342 5.37 19.49 5.66
N MET A 343 5.82 19.76 6.88
CA MET A 343 7.23 20.06 7.14
C MET A 343 8.09 18.86 6.72
N VAL A 344 9.30 19.11 6.24
CA VAL A 344 10.19 18.05 5.75
C VAL A 344 11.50 18.03 6.55
N LYS A 345 11.93 16.85 6.97
CA LYS A 345 13.23 16.60 7.62
C LYS A 345 14.06 15.59 6.81
N ALA A 346 15.33 15.42 7.16
CA ALA A 346 16.13 14.35 6.58
C ALA A 346 15.60 12.96 7.00
N PRO A 347 15.66 11.92 6.13
CA PRO A 347 15.36 10.54 6.50
C PRO A 347 16.18 10.04 7.70
N GLY A 348 15.52 9.33 8.62
CA GLY A 348 16.15 8.82 9.85
C GLY A 348 16.52 9.91 10.85
N THR A 349 15.71 10.97 10.96
CA THR A 349 15.87 12.03 11.96
C THR A 349 14.77 11.91 13.01
N SER A 350 15.12 12.09 14.29
CA SER A 350 14.13 12.06 15.37
C SER A 350 13.02 13.11 15.18
N ILE A 351 11.78 12.68 15.37
CA ILE A 351 10.59 13.54 15.38
C ILE A 351 10.20 13.84 16.83
N GLY A 352 10.03 12.79 17.63
CA GLY A 352 9.63 12.88 19.02
C GLY A 352 9.53 11.50 19.66
N HIS A 353 9.15 11.45 20.93
CA HIS A 353 8.93 10.19 21.64
C HIS A 353 7.65 9.48 21.18
N LEU A 354 7.60 8.17 21.41
CA LEU A 354 6.35 7.42 21.33
C LEU A 354 5.27 8.02 22.26
N THR A 355 4.02 7.97 21.83
CA THR A 355 2.90 8.37 22.68
C THR A 355 2.78 7.48 23.91
N GLU A 356 2.27 8.05 25.00
CA GLU A 356 2.12 7.35 26.28
C GLU A 356 1.28 6.06 26.16
N ASP A 357 0.18 6.13 25.40
CA ASP A 357 -0.70 5.00 25.16
C ASP A 357 0.05 3.82 24.53
N ILE A 358 0.92 4.08 23.54
CA ILE A 358 1.68 3.05 22.85
C ILE A 358 2.78 2.49 23.76
N LYS A 359 3.49 3.34 24.50
CA LYS A 359 4.50 2.90 25.47
C LYS A 359 3.89 1.95 26.50
N THR A 360 2.79 2.36 27.12
CA THR A 360 2.08 1.57 28.14
C THR A 360 1.49 0.28 27.57
N GLN A 361 0.84 0.34 26.39
CA GLN A 361 0.20 -0.82 25.79
C GLN A 361 1.21 -1.92 25.40
N PHE A 362 2.36 -1.54 24.83
CA PHE A 362 3.29 -2.50 24.23
C PHE A 362 4.55 -2.74 25.07
N GLY A 363 4.82 -1.93 26.10
CA GLY A 363 6.01 -2.06 26.96
C GLY A 363 7.29 -1.52 26.33
N PHE A 364 7.21 -0.43 25.57
CA PHE A 364 8.39 0.29 25.05
C PHE A 364 9.02 1.17 26.14
N PRO A 365 10.34 1.45 26.09
CA PRO A 365 10.97 2.31 27.07
C PRO A 365 10.56 3.79 26.88
N GLU A 366 10.64 4.56 27.98
CA GLU A 366 10.28 5.98 28.02
C GLU A 366 11.03 6.84 27.01
N ASP A 367 12.29 6.48 26.74
CA ASP A 367 13.18 7.20 25.84
C ASP A 367 13.10 6.73 24.38
N CYS A 368 12.14 5.84 24.05
CA CYS A 368 11.95 5.39 22.66
C CYS A 368 11.49 6.54 21.75
N VAL A 369 12.28 6.81 20.71
CA VAL A 369 12.00 7.88 19.74
C VAL A 369 11.45 7.35 18.42
N VAL A 370 10.58 8.10 17.79
CA VAL A 370 10.10 7.85 16.43
C VAL A 370 10.85 8.78 15.47
N CYS A 371 11.42 8.20 14.43
CA CYS A 371 12.21 8.90 13.44
C CYS A 371 11.46 8.97 12.10
N THR A 372 11.78 9.98 11.30
CA THR A 372 11.32 10.06 9.91
C THR A 372 11.71 8.81 9.11
N GLY A 373 10.85 8.50 8.15
CA GLY A 373 10.97 7.33 7.30
C GLY A 373 11.73 7.58 5.99
N THR A 374 11.32 6.82 4.98
CA THR A 374 11.65 7.01 3.58
C THR A 374 10.62 6.27 2.70
N THR A 375 10.89 6.07 1.42
CA THR A 375 10.12 5.17 0.55
C THR A 375 10.69 3.77 0.54
N ASP A 376 9.83 2.76 0.37
CA ASP A 376 10.16 1.33 0.25
C ASP A 376 11.40 1.04 -0.64
N SER A 377 11.46 1.70 -1.80
CA SER A 377 12.49 1.54 -2.81
C SER A 377 13.84 2.10 -2.39
N ILE A 378 13.87 3.06 -1.47
CA ILE A 378 15.11 3.63 -0.90
C ILE A 378 15.53 2.83 0.33
N ALA A 379 14.58 2.42 1.17
CA ALA A 379 14.84 1.53 2.29
C ALA A 379 15.46 0.20 1.81
N ALA A 380 14.95 -0.39 0.73
CA ALA A 380 15.55 -1.57 0.12
C ALA A 380 16.99 -1.32 -0.39
N PHE A 381 17.33 -0.10 -0.84
CA PHE A 381 18.70 0.27 -1.18
C PHE A 381 19.59 0.39 0.07
N LEU A 382 19.09 1.07 1.11
CA LEU A 382 19.78 1.24 2.38
C LEU A 382 20.14 -0.11 3.02
N ALA A 383 19.30 -1.13 2.84
CA ALA A 383 19.56 -2.47 3.33
C ALA A 383 20.87 -3.08 2.80
N ALA A 384 21.30 -2.70 1.59
CA ALA A 384 22.58 -3.16 1.04
C ALA A 384 23.82 -2.53 1.73
N ARG A 385 23.63 -1.53 2.61
CA ARG A 385 24.69 -0.79 3.32
C ARG A 385 25.74 -0.17 2.37
N ALA A 386 25.31 0.15 1.17
CA ALA A 386 26.10 0.79 0.13
C ALA A 386 26.13 2.32 0.33
N THR A 387 27.02 2.81 1.21
CA THR A 387 27.02 4.23 1.66
C THR A 387 28.06 5.13 0.98
N LYS A 388 28.93 4.57 0.13
CA LYS A 388 29.97 5.36 -0.59
C LYS A 388 29.52 5.69 -2.03
N PRO A 389 29.83 6.88 -2.56
CA PRO A 389 29.63 7.18 -3.97
C PRO A 389 30.30 6.11 -4.85
N GLY A 390 29.71 5.80 -5.99
CA GLY A 390 30.14 4.71 -6.87
C GLY A 390 29.65 3.32 -6.45
N LYS A 391 29.08 3.17 -5.25
CA LYS A 391 28.37 1.93 -4.89
C LYS A 391 26.97 1.95 -5.49
N ALA A 392 26.59 0.83 -6.08
CA ALA A 392 25.30 0.68 -6.71
C ALA A 392 24.57 -0.58 -6.27
N VAL A 393 23.25 -0.59 -6.40
CA VAL A 393 22.41 -1.77 -6.24
C VAL A 393 21.64 -1.97 -7.53
N THR A 394 21.75 -3.17 -8.10
CA THR A 394 20.85 -3.64 -9.17
C THR A 394 19.80 -4.57 -8.57
N SER A 395 18.53 -4.20 -8.71
CA SER A 395 17.40 -5.09 -8.39
C SER A 395 17.04 -5.90 -9.63
N LEU A 396 17.29 -7.22 -9.55
CA LEU A 396 16.92 -8.21 -10.55
C LEU A 396 15.52 -8.76 -10.22
N GLY A 397 14.50 -7.91 -10.35
CA GLY A 397 13.10 -8.23 -10.07
C GLY A 397 12.31 -8.60 -11.32
N SER A 398 10.98 -8.41 -11.28
CA SER A 398 10.12 -8.49 -12.47
C SER A 398 10.60 -7.53 -13.56
N THR A 399 11.05 -6.35 -13.16
CA THR A 399 11.80 -5.39 -13.97
C THR A 399 13.22 -5.22 -13.44
N LEU A 400 14.10 -4.64 -14.25
CA LEU A 400 15.47 -4.28 -13.89
C LEU A 400 15.48 -2.83 -13.39
N ALA A 401 15.84 -2.64 -12.13
CA ALA A 401 16.07 -1.30 -11.57
C ALA A 401 17.53 -1.16 -11.12
N ILE A 402 18.15 -0.02 -11.41
CA ILE A 402 19.47 0.33 -10.88
C ILE A 402 19.37 1.58 -10.02
N LYS A 403 20.18 1.60 -8.97
CA LYS A 403 20.36 2.76 -8.08
C LYS A 403 21.84 2.92 -7.83
N LEU A 404 22.36 4.11 -8.06
CA LEU A 404 23.77 4.46 -7.97
C LEU A 404 23.92 5.62 -7.00
N LEU A 405 24.73 5.45 -5.96
CA LEU A 405 25.04 6.55 -5.06
C LEU A 405 26.09 7.46 -5.71
N SER A 406 25.81 8.75 -5.74
CA SER A 406 26.54 9.76 -6.49
C SER A 406 26.77 11.00 -5.64
N THR A 407 27.83 11.74 -5.91
CA THR A 407 28.05 13.09 -5.37
C THR A 407 27.30 14.16 -6.15
N THR A 408 26.81 13.83 -7.34
CA THR A 408 26.13 14.75 -8.26
C THR A 408 24.67 14.37 -8.41
N ARG A 409 23.76 15.35 -8.27
CA ARG A 409 22.33 15.20 -8.55
C ARG A 409 22.11 15.07 -10.05
N ILE A 410 21.35 14.06 -10.45
CA ILE A 410 21.01 13.82 -11.86
C ILE A 410 19.50 13.71 -12.02
N GLU A 411 18.95 14.53 -12.91
CA GLU A 411 17.56 14.47 -13.34
C GLU A 411 17.51 14.54 -14.85
N ASP A 412 16.92 13.52 -15.48
CA ASP A 412 16.74 13.50 -16.92
C ASP A 412 15.41 12.82 -17.26
N ALA A 413 14.42 13.64 -17.61
CA ALA A 413 13.09 13.15 -17.94
C ALA A 413 13.04 12.35 -19.24
N ARG A 414 14.00 12.52 -20.16
CA ARG A 414 14.04 11.74 -21.43
C ARG A 414 14.16 10.26 -21.11
N TYR A 415 15.00 9.94 -20.12
CA TYR A 415 15.25 8.57 -19.65
C TYR A 415 14.46 8.23 -18.37
N GLY A 416 13.70 9.17 -17.82
CA GLY A 416 13.04 9.02 -16.52
C GLY A 416 14.03 8.74 -15.39
N VAL A 417 15.24 9.32 -15.47
CA VAL A 417 16.25 9.29 -14.41
C VAL A 417 15.95 10.40 -13.41
N TYR A 418 16.00 10.07 -12.13
CA TYR A 418 15.78 11.02 -11.05
C TYR A 418 16.66 10.66 -9.84
N SER A 419 16.89 11.65 -8.99
CA SER A 419 17.74 11.53 -7.81
C SER A 419 16.95 11.74 -6.53
N HIS A 420 17.21 10.89 -5.54
CA HIS A 420 16.79 11.13 -4.15
C HIS A 420 17.99 11.55 -3.33
N ARG A 421 17.84 12.51 -2.43
CA ARG A 421 18.89 12.84 -1.46
C ARG A 421 18.99 11.72 -0.41
N LEU A 422 20.19 11.25 -0.16
CA LEU A 422 20.52 10.25 0.86
C LEU A 422 21.76 10.77 1.59
N ASP A 423 21.56 11.23 2.82
CA ASP A 423 22.54 12.00 3.58
C ASP A 423 23.03 13.25 2.80
N ASP A 424 24.34 13.36 2.59
CA ASP A 424 25.02 14.39 1.82
C ASP A 424 25.24 13.99 0.34
N LYS A 425 24.54 12.95 -0.14
CA LYS A 425 24.72 12.34 -1.48
C LYS A 425 23.39 12.20 -2.22
N TRP A 426 23.49 11.74 -3.47
CA TRP A 426 22.38 11.55 -4.38
C TRP A 426 22.27 10.10 -4.82
N LEU A 427 21.11 9.50 -4.59
CA LEU A 427 20.77 8.18 -5.09
C LEU A 427 20.10 8.32 -6.46
N VAL A 428 20.90 8.17 -7.51
CA VAL A 428 20.49 8.29 -8.92
C VAL A 428 19.89 6.96 -9.39
N GLY A 429 18.67 6.99 -9.89
CA GLY A 429 17.94 5.77 -10.27
C GLY A 429 17.40 5.77 -11.69
N GLY A 430 17.31 4.56 -12.26
CA GLY A 430 16.66 4.29 -13.54
C GLY A 430 16.12 2.85 -13.56
N ALA A 431 15.06 2.60 -14.33
CA ALA A 431 14.43 1.28 -14.43
C ALA A 431 14.08 0.92 -15.88
N SER A 432 14.51 -0.27 -16.30
CA SER A 432 14.22 -0.87 -17.60
C SER A 432 13.05 -1.85 -17.48
N ASN A 433 12.27 -1.95 -18.55
CA ASN A 433 11.18 -2.91 -18.68
C ASN A 433 11.66 -4.36 -18.88
N THR A 434 12.96 -4.57 -19.14
CA THR A 434 13.56 -5.91 -19.10
C THR A 434 13.53 -6.45 -17.67
N GLY A 435 13.59 -7.77 -17.48
CA GLY A 435 13.60 -8.32 -16.14
C GLY A 435 13.19 -9.79 -16.06
N GLY A 436 12.87 -10.23 -14.84
CA GLY A 436 12.33 -11.55 -14.58
C GLY A 436 10.95 -11.78 -15.21
N ALA A 437 10.16 -10.73 -15.49
CA ALA A 437 8.84 -10.88 -16.07
C ALA A 437 8.88 -11.52 -17.47
N VAL A 438 9.80 -11.07 -18.34
CA VAL A 438 9.99 -11.66 -19.68
C VAL A 438 10.60 -13.06 -19.57
N LEU A 439 11.50 -13.31 -18.61
CA LEU A 439 12.03 -14.65 -18.37
C LEU A 439 10.94 -15.64 -17.96
N LYS A 440 9.99 -15.20 -17.13
CA LYS A 440 8.87 -16.02 -16.64
C LYS A 440 7.80 -16.35 -17.69
N GLU A 441 7.82 -15.67 -18.83
CA GLU A 441 6.99 -16.06 -19.98
C GLU A 441 7.57 -17.26 -20.75
N ILE A 442 8.86 -17.55 -20.52
CA ILE A 442 9.64 -18.55 -21.26
C ILE A 442 9.99 -19.73 -20.35
N PHE A 443 10.39 -19.46 -19.11
CA PHE A 443 10.93 -20.44 -18.17
C PHE A 443 10.23 -20.35 -16.81
N THR A 444 9.98 -21.49 -16.19
CA THR A 444 9.60 -21.56 -14.78
C THR A 444 10.81 -21.25 -13.87
N ASP A 445 10.57 -20.91 -12.61
CA ASP A 445 11.65 -20.66 -11.64
C ASP A 445 12.57 -21.89 -11.48
N GLU A 446 12.03 -23.11 -11.57
CA GLU A 446 12.79 -24.37 -11.54
C GLU A 446 13.65 -24.55 -12.80
N GLN A 447 13.13 -24.21 -13.98
CA GLN A 447 13.90 -24.23 -15.22
C GLN A 447 15.04 -23.20 -15.18
N LEU A 448 14.78 -22.00 -14.68
CA LEU A 448 15.81 -20.97 -14.53
C LEU A 448 16.97 -21.45 -13.67
N GLU A 449 16.68 -22.14 -12.57
CA GLU A 449 17.70 -22.72 -11.67
C GLU A 449 18.50 -23.81 -12.38
N LYS A 450 17.84 -24.85 -12.89
CA LYS A 450 18.48 -26.00 -13.55
C LYS A 450 19.28 -25.62 -14.80
N LEU A 451 18.74 -24.75 -15.66
CA LEU A 451 19.43 -24.31 -16.87
C LEU A 451 20.65 -23.45 -16.53
N SER A 452 20.59 -22.66 -15.44
CA SER A 452 21.72 -21.81 -15.03
C SER A 452 22.93 -22.62 -14.57
N GLU A 453 22.75 -23.81 -13.99
CA GLU A 453 23.86 -24.67 -13.57
C GLU A 453 24.79 -25.02 -14.75
N HIS A 454 24.20 -25.21 -15.92
CA HIS A 454 24.86 -25.61 -17.17
C HIS A 454 25.50 -24.43 -17.92
N ILE A 455 25.28 -23.19 -17.47
CA ILE A 455 25.91 -22.01 -18.06
C ILE A 455 27.39 -21.97 -17.68
N ASN A 456 28.27 -21.77 -18.68
CA ASN A 456 29.63 -21.29 -18.44
C ASN A 456 29.63 -19.75 -18.39
N PRO A 457 29.78 -19.12 -17.21
CA PRO A 457 29.69 -17.66 -17.08
C PRO A 457 30.88 -16.92 -17.71
N MET A 458 31.97 -17.62 -18.02
CA MET A 458 33.19 -17.04 -18.57
C MET A 458 33.16 -16.88 -20.09
N GLU A 459 32.31 -17.65 -20.79
CA GLU A 459 32.16 -17.58 -22.23
C GLU A 459 31.16 -16.49 -22.61
N ALA A 460 31.46 -15.66 -23.60
CA ALA A 460 30.51 -14.68 -24.11
C ALA A 460 29.52 -15.34 -25.09
N SER A 461 28.23 -15.02 -24.95
CA SER A 461 27.26 -15.41 -25.98
C SER A 461 27.32 -14.47 -27.19
N PRO A 462 27.20 -15.00 -28.41
CA PRO A 462 27.17 -14.21 -29.63
C PRO A 462 25.81 -13.53 -29.90
N LEU A 463 24.77 -13.87 -29.15
CA LEU A 463 23.41 -13.40 -29.39
C LEU A 463 23.20 -11.99 -28.80
N ASP A 464 22.51 -11.12 -29.55
CA ASP A 464 22.20 -9.74 -29.14
C ASP A 464 20.70 -9.57 -28.92
N TYR A 465 20.21 -9.89 -27.73
CA TYR A 465 18.81 -9.74 -27.36
C TYR A 465 18.52 -8.41 -26.66
N TYR A 466 17.26 -7.99 -26.78
CA TYR A 466 16.65 -6.93 -25.98
C TYR A 466 15.35 -7.50 -25.38
N PRO A 467 15.44 -8.24 -24.25
CA PRO A 467 14.30 -8.98 -23.71
C PRO A 467 13.26 -8.04 -23.12
N LEU A 468 12.09 -7.98 -23.76
CA LEU A 468 10.94 -7.20 -23.31
C LEU A 468 9.68 -8.04 -23.44
N LYS A 469 8.72 -7.79 -22.55
CA LYS A 469 7.38 -8.39 -22.61
C LYS A 469 6.51 -7.72 -23.68
N SER A 470 6.70 -6.43 -23.89
CA SER A 470 5.91 -5.60 -24.81
C SER A 470 6.79 -4.50 -25.38
N VAL A 471 6.30 -3.87 -26.46
CA VAL A 471 6.97 -2.73 -27.10
C VAL A 471 7.14 -1.58 -26.11
N GLY A 472 8.32 -0.97 -26.14
CA GLY A 472 8.63 0.27 -25.46
C GLY A 472 9.64 0.14 -24.32
N GLU A 473 10.58 1.09 -24.30
CA GLU A 473 11.57 1.25 -23.25
C GLU A 473 11.73 2.74 -22.92
N ARG A 474 11.97 3.04 -21.64
CA ARG A 474 12.31 4.40 -21.20
C ARG A 474 13.78 4.53 -20.82
N PHE A 475 14.34 3.49 -20.21
CA PHE A 475 15.70 3.47 -19.69
C PHE A 475 16.29 2.07 -19.90
N PRO A 476 17.56 1.94 -20.31
CA PRO A 476 18.52 3.00 -20.63
C PRO A 476 18.38 3.57 -22.05
N VAL A 477 17.41 3.10 -22.84
CA VAL A 477 17.12 3.63 -24.16
C VAL A 477 15.74 4.27 -24.13
N ALA A 478 15.66 5.57 -24.42
CA ALA A 478 14.40 6.30 -24.50
C ALA A 478 13.76 6.06 -25.88
N ASP A 479 13.08 4.92 -26.02
CA ASP A 479 12.40 4.54 -27.25
C ASP A 479 11.04 3.88 -26.95
N PRO A 480 9.92 4.63 -27.07
CA PRO A 480 8.60 4.08 -26.84
C PRO A 480 8.19 3.03 -27.88
N LYS A 481 8.95 2.86 -28.96
CA LYS A 481 8.75 1.86 -30.02
C LYS A 481 9.80 0.74 -29.98
N MET A 482 10.57 0.62 -28.90
CA MET A 482 11.57 -0.44 -28.76
C MET A 482 10.91 -1.83 -28.83
N GLU A 483 11.18 -2.55 -29.91
CA GLU A 483 10.64 -3.90 -30.12
C GLU A 483 11.37 -4.95 -29.27
N PRO A 484 10.66 -5.92 -28.67
CA PRO A 484 11.29 -7.09 -28.07
C PRO A 484 12.18 -7.83 -29.07
N ARG A 485 13.44 -8.07 -28.72
CA ARG A 485 14.37 -8.83 -29.56
C ARG A 485 14.81 -10.10 -28.84
N LEU A 486 14.17 -11.22 -29.19
CA LEU A 486 14.40 -12.56 -28.61
C LEU A 486 14.78 -13.61 -29.70
N HIS A 487 15.11 -13.17 -30.91
CA HIS A 487 15.45 -14.03 -32.05
C HIS A 487 16.83 -13.71 -32.61
N PRO A 488 17.53 -14.69 -33.22
CA PRO A 488 17.11 -16.10 -33.41
C PRO A 488 17.18 -16.87 -32.08
N ARG A 489 16.21 -17.77 -31.82
CA ARG A 489 16.23 -18.65 -30.64
C ARG A 489 17.14 -19.85 -30.95
N PRO A 490 18.23 -20.09 -30.19
CA PRO A 490 19.06 -21.26 -30.36
C PRO A 490 18.31 -22.53 -29.93
N GLU A 491 18.77 -23.70 -30.40
CA GLU A 491 18.18 -25.00 -30.02
C GLU A 491 18.38 -25.32 -28.52
N SER A 492 19.49 -24.85 -27.94
CA SER A 492 19.79 -25.05 -26.52
C SER A 492 19.09 -24.00 -25.66
N ASP A 493 18.21 -24.45 -24.76
CA ASP A 493 17.58 -23.58 -23.76
C ASP A 493 18.60 -22.95 -22.79
N VAL A 494 19.74 -23.60 -22.54
CA VAL A 494 20.85 -23.02 -21.77
C VAL A 494 21.44 -21.82 -22.51
N ALA A 495 21.69 -21.98 -23.82
CA ALA A 495 22.17 -20.88 -24.66
C ALA A 495 21.13 -19.76 -24.78
N TYR A 496 19.83 -20.09 -24.82
CA TYR A 496 18.74 -19.12 -24.88
C TYR A 496 18.61 -18.31 -23.58
N LEU A 497 18.71 -18.97 -22.42
CA LEU A 497 18.68 -18.32 -21.11
C LEU A 497 19.88 -17.37 -20.94
N TYR A 498 21.07 -17.78 -21.37
CA TYR A 498 22.31 -17.05 -21.19
C TYR A 498 22.24 -15.60 -21.72
N VAL A 499 21.58 -15.37 -22.85
CA VAL A 499 21.60 -14.06 -23.55
C VAL A 499 20.77 -13.00 -22.83
N SER A 500 19.74 -13.43 -22.11
CA SER A 500 18.62 -12.59 -21.71
C SER A 500 18.94 -11.57 -20.61
N TRP A 501 20.19 -11.46 -20.13
CA TRP A 501 20.52 -10.65 -18.95
C TRP A 501 21.68 -9.66 -19.10
N ASN A 502 22.37 -9.67 -20.24
CA ASN A 502 23.81 -9.50 -20.15
C ASN A 502 24.30 -8.05 -20.28
N ARG A 503 23.74 -7.24 -21.18
CA ARG A 503 24.36 -5.93 -21.53
C ARG A 503 23.59 -4.70 -21.03
N LEU A 504 22.32 -4.85 -20.66
CA LEU A 504 21.47 -3.71 -20.27
C LEU A 504 21.90 -3.04 -18.97
N PRO A 505 22.26 -3.76 -17.88
CA PRO A 505 22.81 -3.13 -16.69
C PRO A 505 24.07 -2.31 -16.98
N ALA A 506 24.96 -2.80 -17.85
CA ALA A 506 26.17 -2.07 -18.23
C ALA A 506 25.84 -0.76 -18.97
N LYS A 507 24.96 -0.83 -19.98
CA LYS A 507 24.46 0.37 -20.69
C LYS A 507 23.80 1.37 -19.74
N ALA A 508 23.07 0.88 -18.76
CA ALA A 508 22.40 1.70 -17.76
C ALA A 508 23.39 2.49 -16.89
N TYR A 509 24.43 1.83 -16.36
CA TYR A 509 25.44 2.54 -15.57
C TYR A 509 26.31 3.48 -16.41
N ILE A 510 26.62 3.12 -17.66
CA ILE A 510 27.30 4.02 -18.61
C ILE A 510 26.46 5.27 -18.84
N LEU A 511 25.15 5.12 -19.12
CA LEU A 511 24.26 6.26 -19.29
C LEU A 511 24.23 7.16 -18.05
N LEU A 512 24.13 6.59 -16.84
CA LEU A 512 24.15 7.41 -15.62
C LEU A 512 25.45 8.21 -15.49
N LYS A 513 26.60 7.61 -15.80
CA LYS A 513 27.89 8.29 -15.81
C LYS A 513 27.92 9.40 -16.87
N ASP A 514 27.45 9.13 -18.09
CA ASP A 514 27.41 10.10 -19.19
C ASP A 514 26.49 11.29 -18.89
N LEU A 515 25.44 11.07 -18.08
CA LEU A 515 24.59 12.14 -17.57
C LEU A 515 25.25 12.96 -16.43
N GLY A 516 26.37 12.47 -15.87
CA GLY A 516 27.16 13.18 -14.84
C GLY A 516 27.18 12.50 -13.47
N ALA A 517 26.60 11.31 -13.29
CA ALA A 517 26.69 10.60 -12.02
C ALA A 517 28.13 10.15 -11.73
N THR A 518 28.46 9.99 -10.44
CA THR A 518 29.71 9.32 -10.04
C THR A 518 29.84 7.96 -10.73
N GLN A 519 31.03 7.64 -11.25
CA GLN A 519 31.27 6.33 -11.86
C GLN A 519 30.97 5.19 -10.88
N VAL A 520 30.36 4.12 -11.37
CA VAL A 520 30.14 2.90 -10.59
C VAL A 520 31.44 2.12 -10.40
N ASP A 521 31.69 1.68 -9.16
CA ASP A 521 32.90 0.95 -8.75
C ASP A 521 32.59 -0.47 -8.24
N GLU A 522 31.39 -0.67 -7.67
CA GLU A 522 30.95 -1.98 -7.18
C GLU A 522 29.42 -2.05 -7.23
N VAL A 523 28.91 -3.23 -7.60
CA VAL A 523 27.47 -3.46 -7.74
C VAL A 523 26.99 -4.57 -6.81
N PHE A 524 26.14 -4.20 -5.88
CA PHE A 524 25.36 -5.15 -5.09
C PHE A 524 24.11 -5.58 -5.87
N THR A 525 23.65 -6.80 -5.60
CA THR A 525 22.53 -7.41 -6.32
C THR A 525 21.41 -7.76 -5.36
N ALA A 526 20.21 -7.31 -5.69
CA ALA A 526 18.97 -7.59 -4.95
C ALA A 526 17.93 -8.22 -5.89
N GLY A 527 16.78 -8.60 -5.33
CA GLY A 527 15.67 -9.21 -6.08
C GLY A 527 15.87 -10.70 -6.37
N GLY A 528 14.87 -11.31 -7.01
CA GLY A 528 14.82 -12.76 -7.24
C GLY A 528 16.00 -13.30 -8.05
N GLY A 529 16.59 -12.50 -8.95
CA GLY A 529 17.78 -12.89 -9.70
C GLY A 529 19.09 -12.90 -8.90
N ALA A 530 19.13 -12.30 -7.71
CA ALA A 530 20.33 -12.23 -6.88
C ALA A 530 20.78 -13.59 -6.32
N LYS A 531 19.90 -14.60 -6.32
CA LYS A 531 20.22 -15.98 -5.91
C LYS A 531 21.01 -16.77 -6.95
N ASN A 532 21.17 -16.23 -8.16
CA ASN A 532 21.79 -16.92 -9.27
C ASN A 532 23.28 -16.52 -9.39
N ASP A 533 24.16 -17.32 -8.79
CA ASP A 533 25.61 -17.06 -8.79
C ASP A 533 26.22 -17.04 -10.19
N LYS A 534 25.62 -17.77 -11.15
CA LYS A 534 26.07 -17.75 -12.55
C LYS A 534 25.78 -16.40 -13.18
N TRP A 535 24.60 -15.82 -12.93
CA TRP A 535 24.26 -14.46 -13.37
C TRP A 535 25.14 -13.40 -12.70
N THR A 536 25.50 -13.59 -11.43
CA THR A 536 26.46 -12.72 -10.73
C THR A 536 27.79 -12.69 -11.48
N LYS A 537 28.38 -13.86 -11.77
CA LYS A 537 29.66 -13.96 -12.51
C LYS A 537 29.58 -13.42 -13.94
N ILE A 538 28.48 -13.64 -14.65
CA ILE A 538 28.26 -13.07 -15.99
C ILE A 538 28.25 -11.54 -15.93
N ARG A 539 27.51 -10.97 -14.97
CA ARG A 539 27.42 -9.53 -14.79
C ARG A 539 28.76 -8.93 -14.39
N GLU A 540 29.50 -9.57 -13.50
CA GLU A 540 30.87 -9.17 -13.14
C GLU A 540 31.77 -9.09 -14.37
N ARG A 541 31.79 -10.15 -15.20
CA ARG A 541 32.55 -10.18 -16.46
C ARG A 541 32.16 -9.07 -17.43
N ILE A 542 30.86 -8.79 -17.57
CA ILE A 542 30.36 -7.80 -18.56
C ILE A 542 30.55 -6.37 -18.07
N LEU A 543 30.30 -6.12 -16.77
CA LEU A 543 30.49 -4.82 -16.17
C LEU A 543 31.97 -4.48 -16.02
N GLY A 544 32.84 -5.49 -15.89
CA GLY A 544 34.25 -5.29 -15.58
C GLY A 544 34.47 -4.73 -14.18
N LEU A 545 33.55 -5.01 -13.25
CA LEU A 545 33.50 -4.47 -11.89
C LEU A 545 33.10 -5.57 -10.91
N PRO A 546 33.50 -5.48 -9.62
CA PRO A 546 33.01 -6.39 -8.58
C PRO A 546 31.48 -6.40 -8.51
N VAL A 547 30.91 -7.60 -8.57
CA VAL A 547 29.47 -7.83 -8.40
C VAL A 547 29.24 -8.86 -7.33
N SER A 548 28.43 -8.51 -6.33
CA SER A 548 28.09 -9.40 -5.23
C SER A 548 26.61 -9.33 -4.91
N ARG A 549 26.11 -10.31 -4.15
CA ARG A 549 24.77 -10.26 -3.58
C ARG A 549 24.78 -9.32 -2.37
N ALA A 550 23.78 -8.46 -2.26
CA ALA A 550 23.60 -7.66 -1.04
C ALA A 550 23.29 -8.61 0.14
N THR A 551 23.98 -8.41 1.27
CA THR A 551 23.77 -9.24 2.47
C THR A 551 22.35 -9.13 3.00
N GLN A 552 21.77 -7.92 2.91
CA GLN A 552 20.38 -7.64 3.26
C GLN A 552 19.72 -6.84 2.12
N THR A 553 18.47 -7.15 1.84
CA THR A 553 17.69 -6.53 0.75
C THR A 553 16.31 -6.07 1.17
N GLU A 554 15.89 -6.39 2.39
CA GLU A 554 14.56 -6.12 2.89
C GLU A 554 14.42 -4.65 3.29
N ALA A 555 13.35 -4.00 2.82
CA ALA A 555 13.11 -2.58 3.07
C ALA A 555 12.99 -2.30 4.58
N ALA A 556 12.32 -3.18 5.34
CA ALA A 556 12.25 -3.09 6.80
C ALA A 556 13.63 -3.04 7.48
N TYR A 557 14.65 -3.74 6.95
CA TYR A 557 16.01 -3.67 7.46
C TYR A 557 16.63 -2.29 7.17
N GLY A 558 16.40 -1.74 5.99
CA GLY A 558 16.80 -0.36 5.66
C GLY A 558 16.12 0.69 6.54
N ALA A 559 14.83 0.53 6.84
CA ALA A 559 14.13 1.38 7.80
C ALA A 559 14.71 1.23 9.22
N ALA A 560 15.14 0.04 9.62
CA ALA A 560 15.79 -0.18 10.91
C ALA A 560 17.15 0.53 11.01
N LEU A 561 17.89 0.64 9.90
CA LEU A 561 19.09 1.46 9.82
C LEU A 561 18.79 2.97 9.93
N LEU A 562 17.63 3.44 9.44
CA LEU A 562 17.18 4.82 9.66
C LEU A 562 16.81 5.07 11.13
N ALA A 563 16.18 4.11 11.79
CA ALA A 563 15.93 4.17 13.23
C ALA A 563 17.26 4.26 14.00
N LEU A 564 18.23 3.39 13.69
CA LEU A 564 19.58 3.43 14.25
C LEU A 564 20.27 4.79 14.06
N LYS A 565 20.18 5.37 12.86
CA LYS A 565 20.71 6.70 12.57
C LYS A 565 20.06 7.78 13.45
N GLY A 566 18.73 7.78 13.53
CA GLY A 566 17.98 8.79 14.26
C GLY A 566 18.18 8.75 15.77
N ALA A 567 18.41 7.57 16.34
CA ALA A 567 18.74 7.40 17.76
C ALA A 567 20.09 8.03 18.15
N GLN A 568 21.01 8.24 17.20
CA GLN A 568 22.33 8.81 17.46
C GLN A 568 22.34 10.34 17.43
N ILE A 569 21.27 10.97 16.97
CA ILE A 569 21.14 12.42 16.87
C ILE A 569 20.36 12.89 18.13
N PRO A 570 20.97 13.69 19.03
CA PRO A 570 20.26 14.20 20.19
C PRO A 570 19.01 14.98 19.78
N ILE A 571 17.93 14.87 20.54
CA ILE A 571 16.75 15.72 20.36
C ILE A 571 17.19 17.14 20.70
N GLU A 572 17.25 18.02 19.71
CA GLU A 572 17.31 19.47 19.96
C GLU A 572 15.97 19.88 20.59
N LEU A 573 15.95 19.93 21.93
CA LEU A 573 14.86 20.51 22.68
C LEU A 573 14.87 22.02 22.43
N ASN A 574 14.11 22.47 21.44
CA ASN A 574 13.77 23.89 21.32
C ASN A 574 12.87 24.23 22.51
N GLY A 575 13.46 24.94 23.48
CA GLY A 575 12.78 25.51 24.65
C GLY A 575 12.02 26.79 24.34
#